data_AF-W6RPZ1-F1
#
_entry.id   AF-W6RPZ1-F1
#
_cell.length_a   1.000
_cell.length_b   1.000
_cell.length_c   1.000
_cell.angle_alpha   90.00
_cell.angle_beta   90.00
_cell.angle_gamma   90.00
#
_symmetry.space_group_name_H-M   'P 1'
#
loop_
_entity.id
_entity.type
_entity.pdbx_description
1 polymer ?
#
loop_
_entity_poly.entity_id
_entity_poly.type
_entity_poly.pdbx_seq_one_letter_code
_entity_poly.pdbx_strand_id
1 'polypeptide(L)'
;MNNNAIEPYSAPSVEITRMSAKLPPLPPVIRYFDDFYNEMRSIRDISSSGKISILVDGLERFIDFDAFGVLDIVMKHVVVDWFQRLDPTTVIMKVANVLRYIARCGLEPVAYLFVSSPFDSRAYWSTQVLSDVKADESWALRAALHSLCRLNIGHWSPLSTSIIRGLKKPEGRQVPRRSRWRLFPAS
;
A
#
# COMPACT_ATOMS: atom_id res chain seq x y z
N MET A 1 -36.86 27.21 0.51
CA MET A 1 -35.43 27.40 0.17
C MET A 1 -34.65 26.50 1.11
N ASN A 2 -34.21 25.34 0.64
CA ASN A 2 -33.49 24.37 1.47
C ASN A 2 -32.03 24.78 1.57
N ASN A 3 -31.63 25.25 2.75
CA ASN A 3 -30.23 25.40 3.11
C ASN A 3 -29.65 24.00 3.37
N ASN A 4 -29.17 23.35 2.30
CA ASN A 4 -28.26 22.23 2.45
C ASN A 4 -26.93 22.78 2.98
N ALA A 5 -26.79 22.78 4.30
CA ALA A 5 -25.50 22.89 4.95
C ALA A 5 -24.65 21.71 4.46
N ILE A 6 -23.70 22.00 3.58
CA ILE A 6 -22.60 21.09 3.27
C ILE A 6 -21.82 20.97 4.57
N GLU A 7 -21.93 19.84 5.27
CA GLU A 7 -21.04 19.55 6.38
C GLU A 7 -19.59 19.70 5.90
N PRO A 8 -18.70 20.34 6.67
CA PRO A 8 -17.33 20.51 6.25
C PRO A 8 -16.71 19.12 6.08
N TYR A 9 -16.37 18.76 4.84
CA TYR A 9 -15.57 17.57 4.55
C TYR A 9 -14.39 17.54 5.53
N SER A 10 -14.42 16.64 6.49
CA SER A 10 -13.31 16.49 7.43
C SER A 10 -12.07 16.12 6.64
N ALA A 11 -10.96 16.81 6.89
CA ALA A 11 -9.69 16.51 6.24
C ALA A 11 -9.38 15.00 6.35
N PRO A 12 -8.82 14.36 5.31
CA PRO A 12 -8.51 12.93 5.33
C PRO A 12 -7.73 12.48 6.58
N SER A 13 -6.88 13.34 7.13
CA SER A 13 -6.15 13.11 8.38
C SER A 13 -7.06 12.84 9.58
N VAL A 14 -8.13 13.62 9.75
CA VAL A 14 -9.10 13.45 10.85
C VAL A 14 -9.84 12.13 10.73
N GLU A 15 -10.24 11.77 9.51
CA GLU A 15 -10.97 10.53 9.26
C GLU A 15 -10.07 9.30 9.42
N ILE A 16 -8.81 9.39 9.00
CA ILE A 16 -7.81 8.37 9.30
C ILE A 16 -7.66 8.18 10.80
N THR A 17 -7.53 9.25 11.59
CA THR A 17 -7.43 9.13 13.06
C THR A 17 -8.64 8.42 13.66
N ARG A 18 -9.86 8.78 13.23
CA ARG A 18 -11.10 8.10 13.69
C ARG A 18 -11.15 6.64 13.28
N MET A 19 -10.72 6.32 12.07
CA MET A 19 -10.64 4.96 11.56
C MET A 19 -9.62 4.14 12.36
N SER A 20 -8.41 4.68 12.59
CA SER A 20 -7.36 4.03 13.36
C SER A 20 -7.77 3.74 14.80
N ALA A 21 -8.54 4.64 15.43
CA ALA A 21 -9.05 4.44 16.79
C ALA A 21 -10.02 3.25 16.94
N LYS A 22 -10.61 2.78 15.83
CA LYS A 22 -11.55 1.64 15.80
C LYS A 22 -10.88 0.32 15.43
N LEU A 23 -9.60 0.33 15.08
CA LEU A 23 -8.89 -0.88 14.66
C LEU A 23 -8.63 -1.80 15.85
N PRO A 24 -8.69 -3.13 15.65
CA PRO A 24 -8.31 -4.08 16.69
C PRO A 24 -6.82 -3.91 17.06
N PRO A 25 -6.39 -4.41 18.22
CA PRO A 25 -4.98 -4.43 18.56
C PRO A 25 -4.19 -5.30 17.55
N LEU A 26 -3.00 -4.83 17.20
CA LEU A 26 -2.06 -5.59 16.37
C LEU A 26 -1.54 -6.82 17.13
N PRO A 27 -1.23 -7.92 16.42
CA PRO A 27 -0.60 -9.07 17.07
C PRO A 27 0.76 -8.67 17.67
N PRO A 28 1.11 -9.18 18.87
CA PRO A 28 2.37 -8.82 19.53
C PRO A 28 3.60 -9.39 18.81
N VAL A 29 3.41 -10.46 18.03
CA VAL A 29 4.47 -11.13 17.28
C VAL A 29 3.95 -11.47 15.88
N ILE A 30 4.72 -11.09 14.87
CA ILE A 30 4.54 -11.51 13.47
C ILE A 30 5.66 -12.48 13.15
N ARG A 31 5.33 -13.64 12.61
CA ARG A 31 6.32 -14.62 12.15
C ARG A 31 6.41 -14.59 10.64
N TYR A 32 7.61 -14.72 10.11
CA TYR A 32 7.87 -14.85 8.69
C TYR A 32 8.97 -15.88 8.45
N PHE A 33 8.97 -16.48 7.27
CA PHE A 33 9.99 -17.42 6.86
C PHE A 33 11.07 -16.69 6.05
N ASP A 34 12.33 -16.83 6.46
CA ASP A 34 13.51 -16.35 5.75
C ASP A 34 14.06 -17.52 4.92
N ASP A 35 13.93 -17.43 3.60
CA ASP A 35 14.32 -18.47 2.66
C ASP A 35 15.84 -18.54 2.44
N PHE A 36 16.56 -17.44 2.65
CA PHE A 36 18.01 -17.39 2.53
C PHE A 36 18.70 -18.19 3.65
N TYR A 37 18.24 -18.01 4.88
CA TYR A 37 18.75 -18.77 6.04
C TYR A 37 17.93 -20.03 6.36
N ASN A 38 16.83 -20.26 5.64
CA ASN A 38 15.91 -21.38 5.84
C ASN A 38 15.39 -21.47 7.29
N GLU A 39 15.00 -20.34 7.88
CA GLU A 39 14.55 -20.27 9.27
C GLU A 39 13.31 -19.39 9.50
N MET A 40 12.57 -19.69 10.57
CA MET A 40 11.44 -18.87 11.00
C MET A 40 11.95 -17.71 11.84
N ARG A 41 11.67 -16.48 11.40
CA ARG A 41 11.97 -15.24 12.12
C ARG A 41 10.72 -14.63 12.73
N SER A 42 10.93 -13.72 13.67
CA SER A 42 9.84 -13.02 14.36
C SER A 42 10.10 -11.53 14.48
N ILE A 43 9.10 -10.72 14.15
CA ILE A 43 9.03 -9.29 14.42
C ILE A 43 8.16 -9.12 15.67
N ARG A 44 8.64 -8.35 16.65
CA ARG A 44 7.93 -8.09 17.91
C ARG A 44 7.58 -6.61 18.02
N ASP A 45 6.58 -6.30 18.84
CA ASP A 45 6.25 -4.94 19.27
C ASP A 45 6.00 -3.95 18.12
N ILE A 46 5.41 -4.44 17.01
CA ILE A 46 5.10 -3.61 15.84
C ILE A 46 4.14 -2.47 16.18
N SER A 47 3.27 -2.63 17.19
CA SER A 47 2.28 -1.61 17.57
C SER A 47 2.94 -0.33 18.09
N SER A 48 3.96 -0.47 18.95
CA SER A 48 4.68 0.64 19.58
C SER A 48 5.91 1.11 18.80
N SER A 49 6.39 0.32 17.84
CA SER A 49 7.59 0.64 17.08
C SER A 49 7.30 1.59 15.91
N GLY A 50 8.04 2.70 15.82
CA GLY A 50 8.06 3.57 14.63
C GLY A 50 8.85 2.99 13.47
N LYS A 51 9.75 2.03 13.75
CA LYS A 51 10.57 1.35 12.75
C LYS A 51 10.78 -0.11 13.15
N ILE A 52 10.75 -1.00 12.17
CA ILE A 52 11.05 -2.42 12.37
C ILE A 52 12.19 -2.87 11.46
N SER A 53 12.95 -3.86 11.93
CA SER A 53 14.00 -4.53 11.16
C SER A 53 13.50 -5.89 10.66
N ILE A 54 13.89 -6.23 9.43
CA ILE A 54 13.54 -7.47 8.74
C ILE A 54 14.80 -7.95 8.02
N LEU A 55 15.23 -9.16 8.30
CA LEU A 55 16.28 -9.81 7.52
C LEU A 55 15.67 -10.52 6.31
N VAL A 56 16.17 -10.18 5.12
CA VAL A 56 15.73 -10.69 3.82
C VAL A 56 16.91 -10.73 2.85
N ASP A 57 17.05 -11.81 2.07
CA ASP A 57 18.16 -12.01 1.12
C ASP A 57 19.55 -11.84 1.76
N GLY A 58 19.71 -12.26 3.02
CA GLY A 58 20.96 -12.09 3.77
C GLY A 58 21.23 -10.65 4.26
N LEU A 59 20.31 -9.72 4.02
CA LEU A 59 20.48 -8.30 4.32
C LEU A 59 19.43 -7.80 5.31
N GLU A 60 19.86 -6.97 6.24
CA GLU A 60 18.96 -6.26 7.14
C GLU A 60 18.30 -5.09 6.41
N ARG A 61 16.97 -5.07 6.42
CA ARG A 61 16.12 -4.04 5.82
C ARG A 61 15.22 -3.47 6.89
N PHE A 62 14.80 -2.23 6.68
CA PHE A 62 13.93 -1.54 7.63
C PHE A 62 12.64 -1.07 6.96
N ILE A 63 11.56 -1.18 7.71
CA ILE A 63 10.32 -0.48 7.41
C ILE A 63 10.19 0.65 8.43
N ASP A 64 10.21 1.87 7.92
CA ASP A 64 9.98 3.10 8.68
C ASP A 64 8.48 3.44 8.60
N PHE A 65 7.79 3.23 9.71
CA PHE A 65 6.37 3.52 9.82
C PHE A 65 6.08 5.00 10.11
N ASP A 66 7.02 5.72 10.71
CA ASP A 66 6.88 7.16 10.98
C ASP A 66 6.74 7.94 9.66
N ALA A 67 7.36 7.45 8.59
CA ALA A 67 7.22 7.97 7.23
C ALA A 67 5.79 7.90 6.66
N PHE A 68 4.88 7.10 7.26
CA PHE A 68 3.46 7.09 6.89
C PHE A 68 2.64 8.15 7.62
N GLY A 69 3.19 8.88 8.59
CA GLY A 69 2.49 9.92 9.33
C GLY A 69 1.16 9.41 9.90
N VAL A 70 0.05 10.09 9.58
CA VAL A 70 -1.28 9.69 10.08
C VAL A 70 -1.70 8.28 9.64
N LEU A 71 -1.12 7.75 8.56
CA LEU A 71 -1.41 6.40 8.05
C LEU A 71 -0.67 5.28 8.81
N ASP A 72 0.24 5.58 9.73
CA ASP A 72 1.07 4.59 10.45
C ASP A 72 0.27 3.36 10.88
N ILE A 73 -0.71 3.56 11.78
CA ILE A 73 -1.44 2.45 12.40
C ILE A 73 -2.19 1.61 11.35
N VAL A 74 -2.75 2.23 10.33
CA VAL A 74 -3.44 1.52 9.24
C VAL A 74 -2.44 0.72 8.41
N MET A 75 -1.29 1.32 8.08
CA MET A 75 -0.24 0.67 7.32
C MET A 75 0.42 -0.48 8.10
N LYS A 76 0.55 -0.39 9.42
CA LYS A 76 0.97 -1.53 10.26
C LYS A 76 0.02 -2.72 10.08
N HIS A 77 -1.30 -2.51 10.10
CA HIS A 77 -2.28 -3.57 9.84
C HIS A 77 -2.15 -4.16 8.44
N VAL A 78 -1.97 -3.30 7.42
CA VAL A 78 -1.73 -3.73 6.04
C VAL A 78 -0.47 -4.60 5.94
N VAL A 79 0.63 -4.18 6.59
CA VAL A 79 1.90 -4.91 6.60
C VAL A 79 1.77 -6.26 7.32
N VAL A 80 1.01 -6.34 8.42
CA VAL A 80 0.71 -7.60 9.10
C VAL A 80 -0.05 -8.56 8.18
N ASP A 81 -1.10 -8.09 7.50
CA ASP A 81 -1.84 -8.92 6.53
C ASP A 81 -0.97 -9.35 5.35
N TRP A 82 -0.01 -8.52 4.93
CA TRP A 82 0.97 -8.90 3.90
C TRP A 82 1.91 -10.01 4.37
N PHE A 83 2.48 -9.91 5.57
CA PHE A 83 3.35 -10.97 6.10
C PHE A 83 2.65 -12.32 6.27
N GLN A 84 1.33 -12.33 6.47
CA GLN A 84 0.56 -13.57 6.54
C GLN A 84 0.40 -14.26 5.18
N ARG A 85 0.73 -13.58 4.07
CA ARG A 85 0.33 -14.01 2.71
C ARG A 85 1.44 -13.97 1.68
N LEU A 86 2.48 -13.18 1.93
CA LEU A 86 3.53 -12.84 0.97
C LEU A 86 4.89 -13.15 1.59
N ASP A 87 5.86 -13.44 0.73
CA ASP A 87 7.25 -13.52 1.14
C ASP A 87 7.77 -12.15 1.63
N PRO A 88 8.74 -12.13 2.56
CA PRO A 88 9.27 -10.89 3.14
C PRO A 88 9.80 -9.89 2.10
N THR A 89 10.46 -10.38 1.04
CA THR A 89 10.99 -9.54 -0.04
C THR A 89 9.87 -8.76 -0.71
N THR A 90 8.78 -9.44 -1.05
CA THR A 90 7.57 -8.82 -1.61
C THR A 90 6.95 -7.81 -0.65
N VAL A 91 6.88 -8.10 0.66
CA VAL A 91 6.36 -7.15 1.66
C VAL A 91 7.19 -5.86 1.65
N ILE A 92 8.51 -5.98 1.75
CA ILE A 92 9.44 -4.83 1.75
C ILE A 92 9.29 -4.03 0.46
N MET A 93 9.26 -4.69 -0.69
CA MET A 93 9.08 -4.01 -1.99
C MET A 93 7.76 -3.24 -2.04
N LYS A 94 6.66 -3.82 -1.54
CA LYS A 94 5.36 -3.15 -1.52
C LYS A 94 5.38 -1.92 -0.61
N VAL A 95 5.90 -2.03 0.61
CA VAL A 95 6.02 -0.88 1.53
C VAL A 95 6.87 0.22 0.89
N ALA A 96 8.05 -0.13 0.36
CA ALA A 96 8.95 0.82 -0.29
C ALA A 96 8.27 1.54 -1.47
N ASN A 97 7.45 0.84 -2.26
CA ASN A 97 6.71 1.43 -3.37
C ASN A 97 5.55 2.33 -2.91
N VAL A 98 4.87 2.03 -1.80
CA VAL A 98 3.89 2.97 -1.21
C VAL A 98 4.59 4.23 -0.70
N LEU A 99 5.69 4.09 0.06
CA LEU A 99 6.47 5.22 0.56
C LEU A 99 7.05 6.07 -0.56
N ARG A 100 7.52 5.45 -1.65
CA ARG A 100 7.99 6.17 -2.84
C ARG A 100 6.90 7.00 -3.48
N TYR A 101 5.67 6.48 -3.55
CA TYR A 101 4.53 7.25 -4.03
C TYR A 101 4.22 8.42 -3.10
N ILE A 102 4.18 8.20 -1.79
CA ILE A 102 3.97 9.26 -0.78
C ILE A 102 5.03 10.36 -0.88
N ALA A 103 6.31 9.99 -1.00
CA ALA A 103 7.40 10.95 -1.13
C ALA A 103 7.27 11.83 -2.39
N ARG A 104 6.60 11.32 -3.44
CA ARG A 104 6.42 12.01 -4.73
C ARG A 104 5.15 12.85 -4.78
N CYS A 105 4.05 12.30 -4.27
CA CYS A 105 2.69 12.84 -4.45
C CYS A 105 2.10 13.40 -3.15
N GLY A 106 2.80 13.27 -2.03
CA GLY A 106 2.29 13.59 -0.70
C GLY A 106 1.51 12.44 -0.08
N LEU A 107 1.20 12.59 1.20
CA LEU A 107 0.45 11.61 1.99
C LEU A 107 -1.05 11.59 1.63
N GLU A 108 -1.57 12.75 1.25
CA GLU A 108 -3.01 13.01 1.11
C GLU A 108 -3.70 12.16 0.05
N PRO A 109 -3.11 11.90 -1.13
CA PRO A 109 -3.71 10.99 -2.10
C PRO A 109 -3.89 9.56 -1.55
N VAL A 110 -2.93 9.07 -0.74
CA VAL A 110 -3.03 7.73 -0.13
C VAL A 110 -4.06 7.75 1.00
N ALA A 111 -4.06 8.79 1.83
CA ALA A 111 -5.05 8.94 2.89
C ALA A 111 -6.47 9.00 2.33
N TYR A 112 -6.69 9.77 1.25
CA TYR A 112 -7.96 9.85 0.56
C TYR A 112 -8.43 8.47 0.07
N LEU A 113 -7.55 7.69 -0.59
CA LEU A 113 -7.88 6.33 -1.02
C LEU A 113 -8.26 5.41 0.15
N PHE A 114 -7.66 5.59 1.32
CA PHE A 114 -7.91 4.71 2.47
C PHE A 114 -9.25 5.02 3.16
N VAL A 115 -9.64 6.30 3.26
CA VAL A 115 -10.88 6.71 3.95
C VAL A 115 -12.08 6.84 3.05
N SER A 116 -11.92 6.95 1.75
CA SER A 116 -13.05 7.20 0.85
C SER A 116 -13.82 5.92 0.55
N SER A 117 -15.09 6.06 0.17
CA SER A 117 -15.88 4.94 -0.30
C SER A 117 -15.19 4.26 -1.51
N PRO A 118 -15.41 2.95 -1.76
CA PRO A 118 -14.83 2.29 -2.91
C PRO A 118 -15.14 2.96 -4.25
N PHE A 119 -16.32 3.56 -4.40
CA PHE A 119 -16.72 4.28 -5.61
C PHE A 119 -15.95 5.60 -5.76
N ASP A 120 -15.85 6.38 -4.69
CA ASP A 120 -15.09 7.65 -4.68
C ASP A 120 -13.60 7.40 -4.91
N SER A 121 -13.05 6.37 -4.25
CA SER A 121 -11.67 5.91 -4.45
C SER A 121 -11.41 5.51 -5.90
N ARG A 122 -12.36 4.86 -6.59
CA ARG A 122 -12.23 4.53 -8.02
C ARG A 122 -12.26 5.78 -8.91
N ALA A 123 -13.14 6.72 -8.60
CA ALA A 123 -13.21 7.99 -9.33
C ALA A 123 -11.89 8.76 -9.16
N TYR A 124 -11.46 8.96 -7.91
CA TYR A 124 -10.21 9.62 -7.55
C TYR A 124 -9.00 8.94 -8.16
N TRP A 125 -8.96 7.61 -8.16
CA TRP A 125 -7.90 6.85 -8.81
C TRP A 125 -7.77 7.22 -10.29
N SER A 126 -8.89 7.31 -11.00
CA SER A 126 -8.91 7.57 -12.44
C SER A 126 -8.53 9.00 -12.80
N THR A 127 -8.83 9.96 -11.91
CA THR A 127 -8.63 11.39 -12.15
C THR A 127 -7.33 11.96 -11.58
N GLN A 128 -6.83 11.41 -10.47
CA GLN A 128 -5.70 11.97 -9.72
C GLN A 128 -4.54 10.98 -9.58
N VAL A 129 -4.80 9.72 -9.26
CA VAL A 129 -3.71 8.75 -9.03
C VAL A 129 -3.08 8.31 -10.35
N LEU A 130 -3.91 8.08 -11.37
CA LEU A 130 -3.48 7.49 -12.63
C LEU A 130 -2.49 8.37 -13.44
N SER A 131 -2.55 9.69 -13.29
CA SER A 131 -1.65 10.63 -13.98
C SER A 131 -0.19 10.46 -13.54
N ASP A 132 0.02 10.07 -12.29
CA ASP A 132 1.33 10.13 -11.65
C ASP A 132 1.85 8.77 -11.19
N VAL A 133 0.98 7.79 -10.96
CA VAL A 133 1.40 6.52 -10.37
C VAL A 133 2.26 5.71 -11.35
N LYS A 134 3.45 5.29 -10.91
CA LYS A 134 4.27 4.32 -11.68
C LYS A 134 3.70 2.92 -11.55
N ALA A 135 4.11 2.02 -12.45
CA ALA A 135 3.64 0.62 -12.41
C ALA A 135 3.78 0.00 -11.01
N ASP A 136 4.99 -0.07 -10.45
CA ASP A 136 5.22 -0.75 -9.18
C ASP A 136 4.49 -0.09 -7.98
N GLU A 137 4.42 1.24 -7.96
CA GLU A 137 3.63 2.03 -7.00
C GLU A 137 2.15 1.67 -7.11
N SER A 138 1.65 1.54 -8.34
CA SER A 138 0.26 1.20 -8.65
C SER A 138 -0.11 -0.21 -8.17
N TRP A 139 0.84 -1.15 -8.25
CA TRP A 139 0.65 -2.50 -7.72
C TRP A 139 0.69 -2.52 -6.19
N ALA A 140 1.54 -1.71 -5.58
CA ALA A 140 1.64 -1.61 -4.13
C ALA A 140 0.39 -0.95 -3.51
N LEU A 141 -0.09 0.16 -4.07
CA LEU A 141 -1.32 0.82 -3.62
C LEU A 141 -2.54 -0.11 -3.74
N ARG A 142 -2.68 -0.82 -4.87
CA ARG A 142 -3.76 -1.82 -5.02
C ARG A 142 -3.64 -2.94 -4.00
N ALA A 143 -2.43 -3.42 -3.71
CA ALA A 143 -2.23 -4.45 -2.70
C ALA A 143 -2.65 -3.94 -1.31
N ALA A 144 -2.43 -2.66 -1.00
CA ALA A 144 -2.86 -2.06 0.25
C ALA A 144 -4.39 -2.00 0.33
N LEU A 145 -5.05 -1.50 -0.72
CA LEU A 145 -6.52 -1.48 -0.81
C LEU A 145 -7.13 -2.88 -0.69
N HIS A 146 -6.50 -3.89 -1.31
CA HIS A 146 -6.95 -5.27 -1.17
C HIS A 146 -6.83 -5.78 0.27
N SER A 147 -5.86 -5.28 1.03
CA SER A 147 -5.69 -5.62 2.45
C SER A 147 -6.77 -4.94 3.29
N LEU A 148 -7.10 -3.67 2.99
CA LEU A 148 -8.23 -2.97 3.62
C LEU A 148 -9.55 -3.74 3.40
N CYS A 149 -9.80 -4.24 2.19
CA CYS A 149 -10.95 -5.10 1.91
C CYS A 149 -10.98 -6.38 2.77
N ARG A 150 -9.84 -7.07 2.91
CA ARG A 150 -9.76 -8.32 3.68
C ARG A 150 -9.92 -8.09 5.18
N LEU A 151 -9.35 -7.01 5.68
CA LEU A 151 -9.38 -6.63 7.08
C LEU A 151 -10.67 -5.89 7.46
N ASN A 152 -11.53 -5.58 6.49
CA ASN A 152 -12.77 -4.84 6.66
C ASN A 152 -12.56 -3.46 7.33
N ILE A 153 -11.59 -2.69 6.83
CA ILE A 153 -11.18 -1.40 7.40
C ILE A 153 -11.85 -0.23 6.67
N GLY A 154 -12.45 0.69 7.44
CA GLY A 154 -13.11 1.88 6.89
C GLY A 154 -14.33 1.50 6.05
N HIS A 155 -14.41 2.03 4.82
CA HIS A 155 -15.47 1.67 3.86
C HIS A 155 -15.13 0.44 3.01
N TRP A 156 -13.95 -0.15 3.22
CA TRP A 156 -13.49 -1.29 2.44
C TRP A 156 -14.00 -2.58 3.04
N SER A 157 -14.73 -3.35 2.23
CA SER A 157 -15.23 -4.67 2.59
C SER A 157 -14.78 -5.71 1.56
N PRO A 158 -14.90 -7.01 1.84
CA PRO A 158 -14.59 -8.05 0.86
C PRO A 158 -15.36 -7.89 -0.46
N LEU A 159 -16.59 -7.37 -0.43
CA LEU A 159 -17.44 -7.12 -1.60
C LEU A 159 -16.85 -6.05 -2.54
N SER A 160 -16.08 -5.11 -2.00
CA SER A 160 -15.45 -4.02 -2.74
C SER A 160 -14.22 -4.47 -3.55
N THR A 161 -13.77 -5.72 -3.39
CA THR A 161 -12.58 -6.26 -4.08
C THR A 161 -12.67 -6.15 -5.62
N SER A 162 -13.87 -6.28 -6.17
CA SER A 162 -14.11 -6.16 -7.62
C SER A 162 -13.77 -4.77 -8.16
N ILE A 163 -14.00 -3.72 -7.36
CA ILE A 163 -13.67 -2.34 -7.71
C ILE A 163 -12.17 -2.17 -7.86
N ILE A 164 -11.38 -2.72 -6.93
CA ILE A 164 -9.91 -2.64 -6.96
C ILE A 164 -9.37 -3.35 -8.21
N ARG A 165 -9.92 -4.52 -8.55
CA ARG A 165 -9.57 -5.26 -9.77
C ARG A 165 -9.89 -4.47 -11.04
N GLY A 166 -10.93 -3.64 -11.01
CA GLY A 166 -11.35 -2.78 -12.11
C GLY A 166 -10.60 -1.44 -12.21
N LEU A 167 -9.64 -1.14 -11.35
CA LEU A 167 -8.86 0.11 -11.40
C LEU A 167 -7.95 0.12 -12.63
N LYS A 168 -8.02 1.19 -13.44
CA LYS A 168 -7.18 1.39 -14.62
C LYS A 168 -5.69 1.34 -14.26
N LYS A 169 -4.90 0.60 -15.04
CA LYS A 169 -3.44 0.51 -14.86
C LYS A 169 -2.78 1.72 -15.52
N PRO A 170 -1.66 2.24 -14.97
CA PRO A 170 -0.90 3.26 -15.67
C PRO A 170 -0.48 2.68 -17.02
N GLU A 171 -0.61 3.47 -18.07
CA GLU A 171 -0.07 3.08 -19.36
C GLU A 171 1.44 2.95 -19.19
N GLY A 172 1.94 1.73 -19.43
CA GLY A 172 3.37 1.51 -19.42
C GLY A 172 3.99 2.47 -20.40
N ARG A 173 4.90 3.34 -19.93
CA ARG A 173 5.77 4.10 -20.82
C ARG A 173 6.34 3.07 -21.79
N GLN A 174 5.96 3.14 -23.07
CA GLN A 174 6.47 2.23 -24.08
C GLN A 174 7.99 2.35 -24.04
N VAL A 175 8.66 1.37 -23.44
CA VAL A 175 10.07 1.17 -23.70
C VAL A 175 10.12 0.87 -25.20
N PRO A 176 10.86 1.65 -26.02
CA PRO A 176 11.02 1.31 -27.42
C PRO A 176 11.45 -0.15 -27.47
N ARG A 177 10.68 -1.00 -28.16
CA ARG A 177 11.07 -2.39 -28.38
C ARG A 177 12.49 -2.33 -28.93
N ARG A 178 13.49 -2.76 -28.14
CA ARG A 178 14.86 -2.90 -28.62
C ARG A 178 14.77 -3.72 -29.91
N SER A 179 15.06 -3.07 -31.02
CA SER A 179 15.15 -3.66 -32.33
C SER A 179 16.02 -4.90 -32.17
N ARG A 180 15.43 -6.06 -32.45
CA ARG A 180 16.08 -7.35 -32.54
C ARG A 180 17.39 -7.16 -33.31
N TRP A 181 18.53 -7.23 -32.62
CA TRP A 181 19.84 -7.31 -33.27
C TRP A 181 19.78 -8.49 -34.23
N ARG A 182 19.73 -8.21 -35.53
CA ARG A 182 19.99 -9.22 -36.55
C ARG A 182 21.48 -9.51 -36.46
N LEU A 183 21.80 -10.74 -36.07
CA LEU A 183 23.11 -11.32 -36.33
C LEU A 183 23.33 -11.25 -37.84
N PHE A 184 24.31 -10.46 -38.28
CA PHE A 184 24.89 -10.62 -39.61
C PHE A 184 25.78 -11.86 -39.57
N PRO A 185 25.73 -12.74 -40.58
CA PRO A 185 26.65 -13.86 -40.67
C PRO A 185 28.05 -13.35 -41.04
N ALA A 186 29.06 -13.97 -40.45
CA ALA A 186 30.46 -13.78 -40.79
C ALA A 186 30.72 -14.17 -42.26
N SER A 187 31.58 -13.41 -42.91
CA SER A 187 32.30 -13.80 -44.13
C SER A 187 33.79 -13.75 -43.82
#